data_AF-A0A926A748-F1
#
_entry.id   AF-A0A926A748-F1
#
_cell.length_a   1.000
_cell.length_b   1.000
_cell.length_c   1.000
_cell.angle_alpha   90.00
_cell.angle_beta   90.00
_cell.angle_gamma   90.00
#
_symmetry.space_group_name_H-M   'P 1'
#
loop_
_entity.id
_entity.type
_entity.pdbx_description
1 polymer ?
#
loop_
_entity_poly.entity_id
_entity_poly.type
_entity_poly.pdbx_seq_one_letter_code
_entity_poly.pdbx_strand_id
1 'polypeptide(L)'
;MDETDWLAERFEGHRTHLRAVAYRMLGSLAEADDAVQDAWLRLSRAEAGGIENLGGWLTTVVGRVCLTRLRTRAARREEPWEVHLPDPIVGPAAGGDPEQEAMLGDSVGLALQVVLGALEPAERLAFVLHDMFGMPFDEIAPLVGRTPAAARQLASRARRR
;
A
#
# COMPACT_ATOMS: atom_id res chain seq x y z
N MET A 1 22.99 -14.85 -16.64
CA MET A 1 22.04 -14.18 -15.75
C MET A 1 21.33 -15.28 -15.02
N ASP A 2 21.50 -15.35 -13.70
CA ASP A 2 20.81 -16.36 -12.88
C ASP A 2 19.29 -16.08 -12.87
N GLU A 3 18.47 -17.10 -12.67
CA GLU A 3 17.00 -16.94 -12.58
C GLU A 3 16.64 -15.98 -11.43
N THR A 4 17.41 -16.04 -10.34
CA THR A 4 17.32 -15.14 -9.20
C THR A 4 17.60 -13.68 -9.57
N ASP A 5 18.64 -13.43 -10.38
CA ASP A 5 19.02 -12.08 -10.82
C ASP A 5 17.92 -11.46 -11.70
N TRP A 6 17.38 -12.26 -12.62
CA TRP A 6 16.26 -11.83 -13.48
C TRP A 6 15.02 -11.49 -12.65
N LEU A 7 14.66 -12.32 -11.68
CA LEU A 7 13.54 -12.04 -10.77
C LEU A 7 13.76 -10.79 -9.93
N ALA A 8 14.99 -10.56 -9.47
CA ALA A 8 15.35 -9.36 -8.74
C ALA A 8 15.18 -8.11 -9.60
N GLU A 9 15.68 -8.10 -10.83
CA GLU A 9 15.49 -6.97 -11.77
C GLU A 9 14.01 -6.67 -12.02
N ARG A 10 13.21 -7.72 -12.26
CA ARG A 10 11.75 -7.57 -12.46
C ARG A 10 11.05 -7.04 -11.23
N PHE A 11 11.43 -7.50 -10.03
CA PHE A 11 10.88 -7.01 -8.77
C PHE A 11 11.26 -5.54 -8.51
N GLU A 12 12.53 -5.17 -8.73
CA GLU A 12 13.02 -3.81 -8.54
C GLU A 12 12.29 -2.81 -9.44
N GLY A 13 11.91 -3.21 -10.66
CA GLY A 13 11.04 -2.43 -11.54
C GLY A 13 9.65 -2.09 -10.94
N HIS A 14 9.18 -2.85 -9.95
CA HIS A 14 7.91 -2.60 -9.26
C HIS A 14 8.08 -1.99 -7.86
N ARG A 15 9.31 -1.92 -7.32
CA ARG A 15 9.57 -1.57 -5.92
C ARG A 15 8.97 -0.23 -5.51
N THR A 16 9.14 0.81 -6.33
CA THR A 16 8.60 2.15 -6.07
C THR A 16 7.08 2.14 -5.92
N HIS A 17 6.38 1.46 -6.84
CA HIS A 17 4.92 1.31 -6.79
C HIS A 17 4.48 0.54 -5.55
N LEU A 18 5.12 -0.58 -5.26
CA LEU A 18 4.78 -1.43 -4.10
C LEU A 18 4.99 -0.68 -2.77
N ARG A 19 6.07 0.10 -2.67
CA ARG A 19 6.36 0.94 -1.51
C ARG A 19 5.30 2.04 -1.35
N ALA A 20 4.87 2.67 -2.45
CA ALA A 20 3.80 3.66 -2.42
C ALA A 20 2.48 3.04 -1.94
N VAL A 21 2.10 1.85 -2.44
CA VAL A 21 0.91 1.12 -1.97
C VAL A 21 1.02 0.83 -0.47
N ALA A 22 2.14 0.26 -0.04
CA ALA A 22 2.35 -0.12 1.36
C ALA A 22 2.35 1.10 2.30
N TYR A 23 2.97 2.21 1.89
CA TYR A 23 2.96 3.45 2.66
C TYR A 23 1.54 4.02 2.80
N ARG A 24 0.73 4.05 1.72
CA ARG A 24 -0.68 4.46 1.79
C ARG A 24 -1.54 3.54 2.66
N MET A 25 -1.16 2.27 2.78
CA MET A 25 -1.82 1.34 3.67
C MET A 25 -1.42 1.51 5.13
N LEU A 26 -0.13 1.70 5.42
CA LEU A 26 0.43 1.55 6.78
C LEU A 26 0.78 2.88 7.46
N GLY A 27 1.02 3.95 6.70
CA GLY A 27 1.39 5.27 7.23
C GLY A 27 2.85 5.41 7.65
N SER A 28 3.61 4.30 7.72
CA SER A 28 5.04 4.29 8.05
C SER A 28 5.90 3.84 6.87
N LEU A 29 7.02 4.53 6.65
CA LEU A 29 8.02 4.19 5.64
C LEU A 29 8.74 2.88 5.99
N ALA A 30 9.11 2.69 7.26
CA ALA A 30 9.76 1.47 7.71
C ALA A 30 8.87 0.25 7.50
N GLU A 31 7.59 0.36 7.90
CA GLU A 31 6.65 -0.75 7.73
C GLU A 31 6.28 -0.99 6.26
N ALA A 32 6.33 0.05 5.42
CA ALA A 32 6.17 -0.09 3.99
C ALA A 32 7.33 -0.88 3.38
N ASP A 33 8.57 -0.56 3.77
CA ASP A 33 9.76 -1.28 3.33
C ASP A 33 9.73 -2.75 3.77
N ASP A 34 9.33 -3.03 5.01
CA ASP A 34 9.13 -4.39 5.52
C ASP A 34 8.06 -5.15 4.73
N ALA A 35 6.94 -4.51 4.38
CA ALA A 35 5.87 -5.14 3.61
C ALA A 35 6.31 -5.48 2.18
N VAL A 36 7.13 -4.62 1.57
CA VAL A 36 7.75 -4.88 0.26
C VAL A 36 8.75 -6.04 0.37
N GLN A 37 9.54 -6.10 1.45
CA GLN A 37 10.47 -7.20 1.69
C GLN A 37 9.72 -8.54 1.91
N ASP A 38 8.62 -8.55 2.65
CA ASP A 38 7.75 -9.71 2.79
C ASP A 38 7.23 -10.21 1.43
N ALA A 39 6.90 -9.29 0.52
CA ALA A 39 6.47 -9.63 -0.83
C ALA A 39 7.59 -10.24 -1.67
N TRP A 40 8.82 -9.72 -1.57
CA TRP A 40 10.01 -10.31 -2.19
C TRP A 40 10.23 -11.75 -1.73
N LEU A 41 10.20 -11.99 -0.40
CA LEU A 41 10.40 -13.34 0.16
C LEU A 41 9.30 -14.34 -0.26
N ARG A 42 8.09 -13.86 -0.56
CA ARG A 42 7.03 -14.69 -1.11
C ARG A 42 7.23 -14.97 -2.60
N LEU A 43 7.71 -13.99 -3.36
CA LEU A 43 8.02 -14.15 -4.78
C LEU A 43 9.17 -15.15 -4.96
N SER A 44 10.26 -15.03 -4.20
CA SER A 44 11.43 -15.89 -4.31
C SER A 44 11.18 -17.35 -3.94
N ARG A 45 10.08 -17.64 -3.23
CA ARG A 45 9.63 -19.00 -2.91
C ARG A 45 8.54 -19.51 -3.85
N ALA A 46 7.97 -18.64 -4.68
CA ALA A 46 6.96 -19.01 -5.66
C ALA A 46 7.65 -19.49 -6.95
N GLU A 47 7.05 -20.45 -7.65
CA GLU A 47 7.43 -20.76 -9.03
C GLU A 47 7.04 -19.58 -9.93
N ALA A 48 7.94 -18.61 -10.06
CA ALA A 48 7.66 -17.34 -10.71
C ALA A 48 7.40 -17.45 -12.22
N GLY A 49 7.82 -18.56 -12.85
CA GLY A 49 7.58 -18.86 -14.27
C GLY A 49 6.11 -18.97 -14.67
N GLY A 50 5.19 -19.12 -13.70
CA GLY A 50 3.73 -19.14 -13.93
C GLY A 50 3.00 -17.82 -13.76
N ILE A 51 3.71 -16.71 -13.43
CA ILE A 51 3.07 -15.42 -13.12
C ILE A 51 3.00 -14.55 -14.38
N GLU A 52 1.84 -14.55 -15.05
CA GLU A 52 1.62 -13.75 -16.27
C GLU A 52 1.64 -12.23 -16.01
N ASN A 53 1.05 -11.79 -14.89
CA ASN A 53 1.03 -10.38 -14.46
C ASN A 53 1.72 -10.22 -13.11
N LEU A 54 3.05 -10.07 -13.13
CA LEU A 54 3.87 -9.92 -11.93
C LEU A 54 3.48 -8.68 -11.11
N GLY A 55 3.22 -7.55 -11.75
CA GLY A 55 2.86 -6.31 -11.05
C GLY A 55 1.53 -6.42 -10.29
N GLY A 56 0.51 -7.00 -10.92
CA GLY A 56 -0.79 -7.27 -10.28
C GLY A 56 -0.67 -8.28 -9.13
N TRP A 57 0.12 -9.34 -9.33
CA TRP A 57 0.41 -10.33 -8.29
C TRP A 57 1.13 -9.70 -7.08
N LEU A 58 2.18 -8.92 -7.32
CA LEU A 58 2.94 -8.23 -6.26
C LEU A 58 2.07 -7.22 -5.50
N THR A 59 1.27 -6.43 -6.21
CA THR A 59 0.33 -5.47 -5.58
C THR A 59 -0.67 -6.20 -4.70
N THR A 60 -1.17 -7.36 -5.14
CA THR A 60 -2.06 -8.21 -4.35
C THR A 60 -1.37 -8.74 -3.09
N VAL A 61 -0.14 -9.22 -3.21
CA VAL A 61 0.64 -9.73 -2.08
C VAL A 61 0.90 -8.64 -1.04
N VAL A 62 1.37 -7.47 -1.47
CA VAL A 62 1.60 -6.31 -0.59
C VAL A 62 0.30 -5.86 0.07
N GLY A 63 -0.80 -5.75 -0.68
CA GLY A 63 -2.11 -5.40 -0.14
C GLY A 63 -2.56 -6.36 0.97
N ARG A 64 -2.38 -7.68 0.77
CA ARG A 64 -2.68 -8.70 1.79
C ARG A 64 -1.78 -8.57 3.02
N VAL A 65 -0.48 -8.36 2.84
CA VAL A 65 0.47 -8.15 3.96
C VAL A 65 0.02 -6.96 4.81
N CYS A 66 -0.27 -5.83 4.17
CA CYS A 66 -0.69 -4.61 4.85
C CYS A 66 -2.04 -4.79 5.58
N LEU A 67 -3.02 -5.40 4.92
CA LEU A 67 -4.33 -5.67 5.53
C LEU A 67 -4.22 -6.55 6.77
N THR A 68 -3.37 -7.58 6.73
CA THR A 68 -3.11 -8.43 7.90
C THR A 68 -2.52 -7.61 9.04
N ARG A 69 -1.49 -6.78 8.78
CA ARG A 69 -0.88 -5.91 9.80
C ARG A 69 -1.89 -4.96 10.43
N LEU A 70 -2.72 -4.28 9.61
CA LEU A 70 -3.77 -3.39 10.09
C LEU A 70 -4.83 -4.11 10.95
N ARG A 71 -5.25 -5.31 10.53
CA ARG A 71 -6.18 -6.14 11.33
C ARG A 71 -5.56 -6.56 12.66
N THR A 72 -4.27 -6.90 12.67
CA THR A 72 -3.55 -7.24 13.90
C THR A 72 -3.49 -6.04 14.85
N ARG A 73 -3.17 -4.83 14.38
CA ARG A 73 -3.18 -3.60 15.22
C ARG A 73 -4.56 -3.34 15.80
N ALA A 74 -5.60 -3.39 14.96
CA ALA A 74 -6.99 -3.17 15.40
C ALA A 74 -7.43 -4.20 16.45
N ALA A 75 -7.05 -5.47 16.29
CA ALA A 75 -7.40 -6.54 17.24
C ALA A 75 -6.67 -6.41 18.58
N ARG A 76 -5.42 -5.92 18.58
CA ARG A 76 -4.61 -5.79 19.80
C ARG A 76 -4.95 -4.57 20.63
N ARG A 77 -5.80 -3.65 20.13
CA ARG A 77 -6.01 -2.32 20.73
C ARG A 77 -4.68 -1.69 21.14
N GLU A 78 -3.69 -1.76 20.24
CA GLU A 78 -2.49 -0.93 20.37
C GLU A 78 -2.97 0.52 20.20
N GLU A 79 -3.53 1.11 21.26
CA GLU A 79 -3.78 2.54 21.30
C GLU A 79 -2.40 3.20 21.30
N PRO A 80 -2.07 3.97 20.26
CA PRO A 80 -0.84 4.75 20.27
C PRO A 80 -0.86 5.64 21.52
N TRP A 81 0.12 5.47 22.39
CA TRP A 81 0.30 6.33 23.57
C TRP A 81 0.59 7.79 23.18
N GLU A 82 0.88 8.03 21.90
CA GLU A 82 1.08 9.31 21.24
C GLU A 82 0.27 9.35 19.94
N VAL A 83 -0.16 10.54 19.49
CA VAL A 83 -0.77 10.70 18.16
C VAL A 83 0.18 10.12 17.12
N HIS A 84 -0.17 8.99 16.49
CA HIS A 84 0.63 8.42 15.40
C HIS A 84 0.54 9.35 14.20
N LEU A 85 1.53 10.24 14.06
CA LEU A 85 1.70 11.02 12.84
C LEU A 85 2.32 10.11 11.77
N PRO A 86 1.80 10.16 10.52
CA PRO A 86 2.40 9.46 9.39
C PRO A 86 3.83 9.97 9.13
N ASP A 87 4.71 9.09 8.64
CA ASP A 87 6.09 9.47 8.30
C ASP A 87 6.08 10.43 7.09
N PRO A 88 6.70 11.63 7.14
CA PRO A 88 6.74 12.53 5.99
C PRO A 88 7.61 11.97 4.85
N ILE A 89 7.21 12.19 3.59
CA ILE A 89 8.00 11.79 2.41
C ILE A 89 8.90 12.95 1.98
N VAL A 90 10.13 13.03 2.49
CA VAL A 90 11.07 14.07 2.05
C VAL A 90 11.67 13.69 0.68
N GLY A 91 11.30 14.41 -0.38
CA GLY A 91 11.83 14.23 -1.74
C GLY A 91 12.84 15.31 -2.17
N PRO A 92 13.75 15.04 -3.12
CA PRO A 92 14.60 16.07 -3.71
C PRO A 92 13.74 17.04 -4.54
N ALA A 93 13.90 18.33 -4.28
CA ALA A 93 13.01 19.34 -4.83
C ALA A 93 13.24 19.54 -6.35
N ALA A 94 12.18 19.44 -7.16
CA ALA A 94 12.21 19.70 -8.60
C ALA A 94 11.85 21.17 -8.90
N GLY A 95 12.34 21.71 -10.02
CA GLY A 95 12.38 23.15 -10.30
C GLY A 95 11.04 23.90 -10.24
N GLY A 96 11.03 24.92 -9.37
CA GLY A 96 9.95 25.82 -8.95
C GLY A 96 10.49 26.64 -7.76
N ASP A 97 9.66 27.28 -6.93
CA ASP A 97 10.08 27.52 -5.55
C ASP A 97 10.07 26.15 -4.85
N PRO A 98 11.21 25.48 -4.73
CA PRO A 98 11.25 24.04 -4.50
C PRO A 98 10.81 23.70 -3.06
N GLU A 99 10.95 24.69 -2.17
CA GLU A 99 10.50 24.63 -0.79
C GLU A 99 8.96 24.63 -0.74
N GLN A 100 8.30 25.53 -1.47
CA GLN A 100 6.85 25.65 -1.48
C GLN A 100 6.15 24.41 -2.06
N GLU A 101 6.68 23.84 -3.15
CA GLU A 101 6.13 22.61 -3.76
C GLU A 101 6.36 21.37 -2.90
N ALA A 102 7.54 21.25 -2.27
CA ALA A 102 7.81 20.18 -1.31
C ALA A 102 6.89 20.29 -0.08
N MET A 103 6.71 21.50 0.46
CA MET A 103 5.80 21.75 1.59
C MET A 103 4.34 21.42 1.26
N LEU A 104 3.87 21.72 0.05
CA LEU A 104 2.51 21.37 -0.39
C LEU A 104 2.35 19.85 -0.61
N GLY A 105 3.34 19.20 -1.21
CA GLY A 105 3.35 17.74 -1.37
C GLY A 105 3.36 17.00 -0.03
N ASP A 106 4.18 17.45 0.91
CA ASP A 106 4.30 16.90 2.25
C ASP A 106 3.03 17.11 3.07
N SER A 107 2.46 18.33 3.05
CA SER A 107 1.25 18.64 3.81
C SER A 107 0.01 17.91 3.29
N VAL A 108 -0.21 17.84 1.97
CA VAL A 108 -1.32 17.07 1.39
C VAL A 108 -1.11 15.57 1.59
N GLY A 109 0.14 15.09 1.48
CA GLY A 109 0.51 13.70 1.72
C GLY A 109 0.18 13.25 3.13
N LEU A 110 0.55 14.05 4.13
CA LEU A 110 0.27 13.82 5.55
C LEU A 110 -1.23 13.92 5.87
N ALA A 111 -1.91 14.96 5.36
CA ALA A 111 -3.35 15.12 5.56
C ALA A 111 -4.13 13.91 5.01
N LEU A 112 -3.78 13.43 3.81
CA LEU A 112 -4.36 12.21 3.26
C LEU A 112 -4.08 11.00 4.15
N GLN A 113 -2.88 10.86 4.69
CA GLN A 113 -2.56 9.75 5.59
C GLN A 113 -3.34 9.80 6.91
N VAL A 114 -3.63 11.00 7.44
CA VAL A 114 -4.53 11.15 8.60
C VAL A 114 -5.94 10.66 8.28
N VAL A 115 -6.48 11.03 7.11
CA VAL A 115 -7.80 10.56 6.64
C VAL A 115 -7.81 9.03 6.48
N LEU A 116 -6.81 8.48 5.79
CA LEU A 116 -6.64 7.03 5.65
C LEU A 116 -6.56 6.37 7.04
N GLY A 117 -5.82 7.01 7.96
CA GLY A 117 -5.70 6.72 9.40
C GLY A 117 -7.02 6.36 10.08
N ALA A 118 -8.10 7.07 9.75
CA ALA A 118 -9.42 6.93 10.37
C ALA A 118 -10.35 5.89 9.73
N LEU A 119 -9.91 5.21 8.67
CA LEU A 119 -10.67 4.17 7.97
C LEU A 119 -10.46 2.79 8.59
N GLU A 120 -11.51 1.96 8.56
CA GLU A 120 -11.40 0.54 8.89
C GLU A 120 -10.43 -0.17 7.93
N PRO A 121 -9.69 -1.22 8.35
CA PRO A 121 -8.66 -1.85 7.51
C PRO A 121 -9.13 -2.28 6.11
N ALA A 122 -10.33 -2.83 6.01
CA ALA A 122 -10.91 -3.25 4.72
C ALA A 122 -11.40 -2.08 3.87
N GLU A 123 -11.82 -0.97 4.49
CA GLU A 123 -12.21 0.26 3.80
C GLU A 123 -10.98 0.96 3.23
N ARG A 124 -9.91 1.07 4.04
CA ARG A 124 -8.61 1.58 3.59
C ARG A 124 -8.07 0.77 2.42
N LEU A 125 -8.05 -0.56 2.52
CA LEU A 125 -7.56 -1.41 1.41
C LEU A 125 -8.37 -1.18 0.12
N ALA A 126 -9.70 -1.18 0.21
CA ALA A 126 -10.55 -0.99 -0.95
C ALA A 126 -10.34 0.39 -1.60
N PHE A 127 -10.27 1.44 -0.78
CA PHE A 127 -10.01 2.80 -1.26
C PHE A 127 -8.62 2.95 -1.87
N VAL A 128 -7.56 2.55 -1.16
CA VAL A 128 -6.18 2.70 -1.64
C VAL A 128 -6.00 1.95 -2.96
N LEU A 129 -6.33 0.66 -3.01
CA LEU A 129 -6.08 -0.13 -4.21
C LEU A 129 -6.93 0.33 -5.41
N HIS A 130 -8.18 0.72 -5.18
CA HIS A 130 -9.05 1.14 -6.27
C HIS A 130 -8.86 2.60 -6.66
N ASP A 131 -9.05 3.53 -5.72
CA ASP A 131 -9.11 4.96 -5.99
C ASP A 131 -7.73 5.56 -6.26
N MET A 132 -6.66 5.02 -5.65
CA MET A 132 -5.32 5.57 -5.80
C MET A 132 -4.48 4.79 -6.81
N PHE A 133 -4.71 3.48 -6.94
CA PHE A 133 -3.89 2.59 -7.77
C PHE A 133 -4.67 1.90 -8.91
N GLY A 134 -5.96 2.18 -9.08
CA GLY A 134 -6.74 1.76 -10.23
C GLY A 134 -7.06 0.26 -10.29
N MET A 135 -6.85 -0.50 -9.21
CA MET A 135 -7.16 -1.93 -9.19
C MET A 135 -8.68 -2.18 -9.28
N PRO A 136 -9.15 -3.09 -10.13
CA PRO A 136 -10.58 -3.38 -10.26
C PRO A 136 -11.11 -4.11 -9.02
N PHE A 137 -12.38 -3.90 -8.70
CA PHE A 137 -13.00 -4.47 -7.48
C PHE A 137 -13.06 -6.00 -7.47
N ASP A 138 -13.03 -6.60 -8.65
CA ASP A 138 -12.97 -8.03 -8.93
C ASP A 138 -11.63 -8.62 -8.46
N GLU A 139 -10.54 -7.88 -8.58
CA GLU A 139 -9.25 -8.24 -8.00
C GLU A 139 -9.19 -7.95 -6.49
N ILE A 140 -9.81 -6.86 -6.02
CA ILE A 140 -9.81 -6.45 -4.60
C ILE A 140 -10.66 -7.38 -3.72
N ALA A 141 -11.79 -7.84 -4.23
CA ALA A 141 -12.79 -8.62 -3.49
C ALA A 141 -12.21 -9.86 -2.78
N PRO A 142 -11.39 -10.70 -3.45
CA PRO A 142 -10.67 -11.80 -2.80
C PRO A 142 -9.77 -11.37 -1.64
N LEU A 143 -9.13 -10.19 -1.68
CA LEU A 143 -8.24 -9.73 -0.60
C LEU A 143 -9.01 -9.42 0.68
N VAL A 144 -10.22 -8.87 0.56
CA VAL A 144 -11.09 -8.57 1.70
C VAL A 144 -12.02 -9.73 2.08
N GLY A 145 -12.03 -10.82 1.31
CA GLY A 145 -12.90 -11.98 1.54
C GLY A 145 -14.38 -11.67 1.30
N ARG A 146 -14.70 -10.87 0.28
CA ARG A 146 -16.06 -10.40 -0.02
C ARG A 146 -16.36 -10.50 -1.52
N THR A 147 -17.59 -10.18 -1.91
CA THR A 147 -17.97 -10.03 -3.32
C THR A 147 -17.48 -8.69 -3.90
N PRO A 148 -17.33 -8.55 -5.24
CA PRO A 148 -16.98 -7.26 -5.87
C PRO A 148 -17.94 -6.13 -5.51
N ALA A 149 -19.23 -6.42 -5.38
CA ALA A 149 -20.23 -5.43 -4.95
C ALA A 149 -19.98 -4.97 -3.50
N ALA A 150 -19.62 -5.87 -2.59
CA ALA A 150 -19.28 -5.50 -1.22
C ALA A 150 -17.94 -4.73 -1.13
N ALA A 151 -16.97 -5.05 -1.99
CA ALA A 151 -15.73 -4.27 -2.12
C ALA A 151 -15.99 -2.83 -2.58
N ARG A 152 -16.90 -2.63 -3.56
CA ARG A 152 -17.37 -1.29 -3.95
C ARG A 152 -17.98 -0.52 -2.80
N GLN A 153 -18.79 -1.19 -1.97
CA GLN A 153 -19.41 -0.55 -0.80
C GLN A 153 -18.37 -0.13 0.24
N LEU A 154 -17.29 -0.90 0.44
CA LEU A 154 -16.17 -0.51 1.31
C LEU A 154 -15.52 0.79 0.81
N ALA A 155 -15.14 0.87 -0.46
CA ALA A 155 -14.56 2.09 -1.04
C ALA A 155 -15.55 3.26 -1.01
N SER A 156 -16.84 3.02 -1.28
CA SER A 156 -17.88 4.04 -1.19
C SER A 156 -18.03 4.61 0.22
N ARG A 157 -17.92 3.78 1.27
CA ARG A 157 -17.92 4.26 2.66
C ARG A 157 -16.66 5.05 2.98
N ALA A 158 -15.49 4.59 2.54
CA ALA A 158 -14.24 5.32 2.72
C ALA A 158 -14.30 6.75 2.15
N ARG A 159 -14.86 6.93 0.94
CA ARG A 159 -15.03 8.25 0.31
C ARG A 159 -15.94 9.23 1.06
N ARG A 160 -16.81 8.73 1.95
CA ARG A 160 -17.75 9.55 2.72
C ARG A 160 -17.20 9.97 4.09
N ARG A 161 -16.01 9.48 4.45
CA ARG A 161 -15.30 9.83 5.68
C ARG A 161 -14.50 11.10 5.45
#